data_AF-A0A3A8WG34-F1
#
_entry.id   AF-A0A3A8WG34-F1
#
_cell.length_a   1.000
_cell.length_b   1.000
_cell.length_c   1.000
_cell.angle_alpha   90.00
_cell.angle_beta   90.00
_cell.angle_gamma   90.00
#
_symmetry.space_group_name_H-M   'P 1'
#
loop_
_entity.id
_entity.type
_entity.pdbx_description
1 polymer ?
#
loop_
_entity_poly.entity_id
_entity_poly.type
_entity_poly.pdbx_seq_one_letter_code
_entity_poly.pdbx_strand_id
1 'polypeptide(L)'
;MTKVIKDGITMAARDKNQLSAFLNNGWKEEGTKEPVITQPGGKSEYKKSDIAKMNVEDLKKLAAELQIEGAAGSTGDVLKAAIIERLGL
;
A
#
# COMPACT_ATOMS: atom_id res chain seq x y z
N MET A 1 7.32 -25.80 -2.33
CA MET A 1 6.39 -25.51 -3.43
C MET A 1 5.97 -24.06 -3.28
N THR A 2 6.29 -23.24 -4.27
CA THR A 2 5.99 -21.80 -4.25
C THR A 2 4.58 -21.61 -4.76
N LYS A 3 3.73 -20.88 -4.06
CA LYS A 3 2.40 -20.56 -4.56
C LYS A 3 2.46 -19.32 -5.42
N VAL A 4 1.63 -19.25 -6.44
CA VAL A 4 1.49 -18.10 -7.34
C VAL A 4 0.04 -17.71 -7.44
N ILE A 5 -0.23 -16.42 -7.60
CA ILE A 5 -1.56 -15.85 -7.71
C ILE A 5 -1.69 -15.00 -8.98
N LYS A 6 -2.83 -15.14 -9.66
CA LYS A 6 -3.24 -14.30 -10.79
C LYS A 6 -4.77 -14.24 -10.86
N ASP A 7 -5.33 -13.04 -10.97
CA ASP A 7 -6.78 -12.82 -11.10
C ASP A 7 -7.64 -13.54 -10.03
N GLY A 8 -7.11 -13.66 -8.80
CA GLY A 8 -7.77 -14.34 -7.68
C GLY A 8 -7.65 -15.87 -7.68
N ILE A 9 -6.95 -16.45 -8.66
CA ILE A 9 -6.65 -17.88 -8.73
C ILE A 9 -5.26 -18.13 -8.13
N THR A 10 -5.19 -19.00 -7.12
CA THR A 10 -3.93 -19.46 -6.54
C THR A 10 -3.55 -20.83 -7.10
N MET A 11 -2.33 -20.96 -7.60
CA MET A 11 -1.74 -22.23 -8.04
C MET A 11 -0.40 -22.50 -7.35
N ALA A 12 -0.07 -23.76 -7.12
CA ALA A 12 1.24 -24.13 -6.56
C ALA A 12 2.21 -24.51 -7.69
N ALA A 13 3.32 -23.80 -7.79
CA ALA A 13 4.47 -24.19 -8.59
C ALA A 13 5.24 -25.32 -7.86
N ARG A 14 5.33 -26.47 -8.53
CA ARG A 14 6.03 -27.67 -8.05
C ARG A 14 7.55 -27.53 -8.17
N ASP A 15 8.03 -26.77 -9.16
CA ASP A 15 9.45 -26.58 -9.46
C ASP A 15 9.74 -25.18 -10.03
N LYS A 16 11.03 -24.86 -10.15
CA LYS A 16 11.51 -23.56 -10.62
C LYS A 16 11.14 -23.26 -12.07
N ASN A 17 11.05 -24.28 -12.93
CA ASN A 17 10.68 -24.07 -14.33
C ASN A 17 9.20 -23.69 -14.43
N GLN A 18 8.34 -24.37 -13.66
CA GLN A 18 6.92 -24.02 -13.57
C GLN A 18 6.71 -22.61 -12.98
N LEU A 19 7.47 -22.26 -11.94
CA LEU A 19 7.44 -20.92 -11.34
C LEU A 19 7.81 -19.84 -12.37
N SER A 20 8.91 -20.01 -13.10
CA SER A 20 9.31 -19.07 -14.16
C SER A 20 8.26 -18.95 -15.26
N ALA A 21 7.59 -20.05 -15.64
CA ALA A 21 6.51 -20.00 -16.61
C ALA A 21 5.31 -19.17 -16.10
N PHE A 22 4.95 -19.33 -14.82
CA PHE A 22 3.92 -18.52 -14.18
C PHE A 22 4.29 -17.04 -14.15
N LEU A 23 5.51 -16.70 -13.72
CA LEU A 23 6.00 -15.32 -13.66
C LEU A 23 6.02 -14.65 -15.06
N ASN A 24 6.49 -15.36 -16.09
CA ASN A 24 6.46 -14.86 -17.47
C ASN A 24 5.05 -14.64 -18.02
N ASN A 25 4.05 -15.35 -17.48
CA ASN A 25 2.64 -15.19 -17.81
C ASN A 25 1.90 -14.18 -16.91
N GLY A 26 2.64 -13.40 -16.12
CA GLY A 26 2.09 -12.34 -15.26
C GLY A 26 1.47 -12.84 -13.96
N TRP A 27 1.76 -14.06 -13.54
CA TRP A 27 1.44 -14.53 -12.19
C TRP A 27 2.47 -13.99 -11.18
N LYS A 28 2.07 -13.83 -9.92
CA LYS A 28 2.96 -13.33 -8.84
C LYS A 28 3.16 -14.38 -7.75
N GLU A 29 4.32 -14.44 -7.13
CA GLU A 29 4.58 -15.35 -6.01
C GLU A 29 3.78 -14.96 -4.76
N GLU A 30 2.94 -15.87 -4.27
CA GLU A 30 2.32 -15.83 -2.95
C GLU A 30 3.38 -16.27 -1.93
N GLY A 31 4.21 -15.33 -1.48
CA GLY A 31 5.27 -15.60 -0.50
C GLY A 31 6.38 -14.56 -0.40
N THR A 32 6.49 -13.65 -1.36
CA THR A 32 7.38 -12.48 -1.20
C THR A 32 6.70 -11.52 -0.26
N LYS A 33 7.26 -11.37 0.94
CA LYS A 33 6.92 -10.33 1.92
C LYS A 33 7.17 -8.94 1.32
N GLU A 34 6.27 -8.48 0.47
CA GLU A 34 5.85 -7.10 0.51
C GLU A 34 4.41 -7.13 1.05
N PRO A 35 4.10 -6.37 2.11
CA PRO A 35 2.74 -6.26 2.58
C PRO A 35 1.98 -5.40 1.57
N VAL A 36 1.57 -6.00 0.45
CA VAL A 36 0.58 -5.41 -0.44
C VAL A 36 -0.71 -6.18 -0.20
N ILE A 37 -1.40 -5.67 0.80
CA ILE A 37 -2.80 -5.92 1.09
C ILE A 37 -3.53 -5.53 -0.20
N THR A 38 -4.20 -6.50 -0.79
CA THR A 38 -4.86 -6.38 -2.09
C THR A 38 -6.21 -5.72 -1.88
N GLN A 39 -6.56 -4.67 -2.64
CA GLN A 39 -7.93 -4.46 -3.10
C GLN A 39 -8.00 -3.43 -4.25
N PRO A 40 -8.62 -3.78 -5.40
CA PRO A 40 -9.01 -2.79 -6.41
C PRO A 40 -10.23 -2.04 -5.86
N GLY A 41 -10.01 -0.82 -5.35
CA GLY A 41 -11.07 0.05 -4.81
C GLY A 41 -10.91 0.50 -3.35
N GLY A 42 -9.83 0.13 -2.66
CA GLY A 42 -9.61 0.45 -1.26
C GLY A 42 -8.54 1.53 -1.06
N LYS A 43 -8.86 2.54 -0.25
CA LYS A 43 -8.00 3.61 0.25
C LYS A 43 -6.57 3.13 0.46
N SER A 44 -5.59 3.83 -0.13
CA SER A 44 -4.16 3.65 0.12
C SER A 44 -3.91 3.49 1.63
N GLU A 45 -3.47 2.30 2.06
CA GLU A 45 -3.04 2.09 3.45
C GLU A 45 -1.69 2.77 3.65
N TYR A 46 -1.72 4.06 4.00
CA TYR A 46 -0.53 4.76 4.43
C TYR A 46 -0.05 4.16 5.74
N LYS A 47 1.27 3.96 5.90
CA LYS A 47 1.85 3.64 7.21
C LYS A 47 2.37 4.90 7.87
N LYS A 48 2.49 4.85 9.20
CA LYS A 48 3.08 5.95 9.99
C LYS A 48 4.46 6.39 9.47
N SER A 49 5.28 5.44 9.02
CA SER A 49 6.60 5.73 8.43
C SER A 49 6.54 6.42 7.07
N ASP A 50 5.49 6.17 6.28
CA ASP A 50 5.28 6.84 4.99
C ASP A 50 4.84 8.28 5.21
N ILE A 51 3.90 8.51 6.14
CA ILE A 51 3.45 9.86 6.53
C ILE A 51 4.60 10.67 7.14
N ALA A 52 5.45 10.03 7.93
CA ALA A 52 6.62 10.69 8.52
C ALA A 52 7.62 11.20 7.48
N LYS A 53 7.73 10.51 6.34
CA LYS A 53 8.63 10.85 5.21
C LYS A 53 7.97 11.73 4.15
N MET A 54 6.66 11.92 4.19
CA MET A 54 5.94 12.78 3.25
C MET A 54 6.31 14.26 3.43
N ASN A 55 6.38 14.96 2.30
CA ASN A 55 6.54 16.40 2.24
C ASN A 55 5.24 17.12 2.63
N VAL A 56 5.36 18.39 3.04
CA VAL A 56 4.21 19.20 3.47
C VAL A 56 3.13 19.30 2.39
N GLU A 57 3.51 19.36 1.12
CA GLU A 57 2.56 19.39 -0.01
C GLU A 57 1.75 18.09 -0.14
N ASP A 58 2.42 16.94 -0.01
CA ASP A 58 1.76 15.62 -0.02
C ASP A 58 0.88 15.43 1.21
N LEU A 59 1.32 15.90 2.37
CA LEU A 59 0.52 15.91 3.59
C LEU A 59 -0.74 16.78 3.45
N LYS A 60 -0.63 17.94 2.79
CA LYS A 60 -1.80 18.80 2.51
C LYS A 60 -2.78 18.13 1.57
N LYS A 61 -2.30 17.47 0.51
CA LYS A 61 -3.15 16.68 -0.40
C LYS A 61 -3.85 15.56 0.36
N LEU A 62 -3.10 14.80 1.15
CA LEU A 62 -3.63 13.68 1.91
C LEU A 62 -4.65 14.14 2.97
N ALA A 63 -4.36 15.23 3.66
CA ALA A 63 -5.29 15.84 4.59
C ALA A 63 -6.57 16.35 3.90
N ALA A 64 -6.48 16.88 2.68
CA ALA A 64 -7.64 17.27 1.88
C ALA A 64 -8.47 16.05 1.45
N GLU A 65 -7.83 14.95 1.02
CA GLU A 65 -8.50 13.69 0.70
C GLU A 65 -9.20 13.07 1.92
N LEU A 66 -8.61 13.23 3.11
CA LEU A 66 -9.16 12.78 4.38
C LEU A 66 -10.17 13.76 5.01
N GLN A 67 -10.47 14.87 4.33
CA GLN A 67 -11.36 15.94 4.78
C GLN A 67 -11.01 16.47 6.19
N ILE A 68 -9.71 16.65 6.46
CA ILE A 68 -9.21 17.22 7.71
C ILE A 68 -9.35 18.75 7.63
N GLU A 69 -10.35 19.29 8.32
CA GLU A 69 -10.56 20.74 8.41
C GLU A 69 -9.37 21.44 9.09
N GLY A 70 -8.88 22.55 8.51
CA GLY A 70 -7.73 23.30 9.01
C GLY A 70 -6.39 22.98 8.36
N ALA A 71 -6.31 21.98 7.48
CA ALA A 71 -5.07 21.53 6.85
C ALA A 71 -4.33 22.61 6.02
N ALA A 72 -5.04 23.61 5.49
CA ALA A 72 -4.46 24.64 4.63
C ALA A 72 -3.44 25.55 5.35
N GLY A 73 -3.65 25.80 6.65
CA GLY A 73 -2.80 26.65 7.50
C GLY A 73 -1.90 25.89 8.47
N SER A 74 -1.99 24.57 8.51
CA SER A 74 -1.23 23.74 9.46
C SER A 74 0.21 23.50 9.02
N THR A 75 1.11 23.43 10.00
CA THR A 75 2.51 23.04 9.84
C THR A 75 2.63 21.55 9.50
N GLY A 76 3.73 21.15 8.84
CA GLY A 76 3.96 19.75 8.44
C GLY A 76 3.78 18.73 9.57
N ASP A 77 4.26 19.02 10.77
CA ASP A 77 4.09 18.13 11.94
C ASP A 77 2.64 17.99 12.38
N VAL A 78 1.86 19.08 12.34
CA VAL A 78 0.43 19.08 12.70
C VAL A 78 -0.36 18.24 11.68
N LEU A 79 -0.03 18.37 10.40
CA LEU A 79 -0.64 17.56 9.34
C LEU A 79 -0.31 16.08 9.52
N LYS A 80 0.95 15.73 9.81
CA LYS A 80 1.36 14.33 10.07
C LYS A 80 0.55 13.74 11.23
N ALA A 81 0.47 14.46 12.36
CA ALA A 81 -0.27 14.00 13.53
C ALA A 81 -1.76 13.81 13.21
N ALA A 82 -2.40 14.79 12.57
CA ALA A 82 -3.81 14.71 12.21
C ALA A 82 -4.13 13.57 11.23
N ILE A 83 -3.26 13.33 10.25
CA ILE A 83 -3.42 12.24 9.27
C ILE A 83 -3.24 10.88 9.97
N ILE A 84 -2.22 10.73 10.81
CA ILE A 84 -1.99 9.50 11.59
C ILE A 84 -3.18 9.21 12.50
N GLU A 85 -3.69 10.21 13.20
CA GLU A 85 -4.86 10.09 14.07
C GLU A 85 -6.12 9.72 13.28
N ARG A 86 -6.34 10.34 12.12
CA ARG A 86 -7.50 10.07 11.26
C ARG A 86 -7.47 8.68 10.62
N LEU A 87 -6.27 8.18 10.32
CA LEU A 87 -6.05 6.84 9.76
C LEU A 87 -5.92 5.75 10.84
N GLY A 88 -5.80 6.11 12.12
CA GLY A 88 -5.67 5.18 13.24
C GLY A 88 -4.32 4.44 13.28
N LEU A 89 -3.23 5.13 12.91
CA LEU A 89 -1.88 4.57 12.72
C LEU A 89 -0.90 4.75 13.90
#